data_AF-A0AAU3CQ17-F1
#
_entry.id   AF-A0AAU3CQ17-F1
#
_cell.length_a   1.000
_cell.length_b   1.000
_cell.length_c   1.000
_cell.angle_alpha   90.00
_cell.angle_beta   90.00
_cell.angle_gamma   90.00
#
_symmetry.space_group_name_H-M   'P 1'
#
loop_
_entity.id
_entity.type
_entity.pdbx_description
1 polymer ?
#
loop_
_entity_poly.entity_id
_entity_poly.type
_entity_poly.pdbx_seq_one_letter_code
_entity_poly.pdbx_strand_id
1 'polypeptide(L)'
;MSATEFAELLRELKERSGLSYGMLAKRLHMSTSTLHRYCNGDAVPTDYAPVERLARLCKASPQELVELHRRWVLADAVRGRKASTAEADAVAGAAVGVTGVADPGVADAEVADAGVGEAVVEVVGDERTRPTRRSLALAGAGAVAALGSVALALALTLPSGGSGGSGEGDGVGAAGAAPSVQGRGTGRTSSPSASPSGSGSSSASAPVSGSASPSGSATAGSSTAPGAGADDTVPLTVTTRPYAWESPCSQRYLIEQGPGRVAPPPVEEDAPAWVARHHAVSAGEQFLELTVQGTGEETVVVDGLTVRTVAKGAPLAWNDYAMGYPGVGCGGGVPTRAFSVALDAERPALVPEAGHRDFPFKVSESDPEVYYVTADASAYDVRWYLELSWSSGSRHGTLTIDDEGRPFRTSGENGRPDYEFPLGGSAWGRAGASPTP
;
A
#
# COMPACT_ATOMS: atom_id res chain seq x y z
N MET A 1 16.93 5.86 -27.53
CA MET A 1 16.28 7.15 -27.78
C MET A 1 15.70 7.71 -26.49
N SER A 2 14.88 6.96 -25.74
CA SER A 2 14.23 7.48 -24.52
C SER A 2 15.15 8.01 -23.41
N ALA A 3 16.29 7.38 -23.13
CA ALA A 3 17.22 7.87 -22.09
C ALA A 3 17.92 9.19 -22.47
N THR A 4 18.22 9.39 -23.75
CA THR A 4 18.85 10.61 -24.27
C THR A 4 17.85 11.77 -24.27
N GLU A 5 16.60 11.53 -24.69
CA GLU A 5 15.52 12.53 -24.71
C GLU A 5 15.12 13.00 -23.29
N PHE A 6 15.23 12.11 -22.30
CA PHE A 6 15.08 12.43 -20.89
C PHE A 6 16.22 13.32 -20.38
N ALA A 7 17.47 12.96 -20.71
CA ALA A 7 18.65 13.72 -20.31
C ALA A 7 18.71 15.11 -20.97
N GLU A 8 18.27 15.24 -22.22
CA GLU A 8 18.18 16.51 -22.94
C GLU A 8 17.21 17.47 -22.25
N LEU A 9 16.03 17.01 -21.85
CA LEU A 9 15.05 17.84 -21.14
C LEU A 9 15.58 18.29 -19.77
N LEU A 10 16.28 17.41 -19.05
CA LEU A 10 16.94 17.78 -17.78
C LEU A 10 18.01 18.84 -17.98
N ARG A 11 18.79 18.72 -19.06
CA ARG A 11 19.84 19.70 -19.38
C ARG A 11 19.25 21.05 -19.75
N GLU A 12 18.17 21.08 -20.54
CA GLU A 12 17.44 22.31 -20.89
C GLU A 12 16.88 23.03 -19.65
N LEU A 13 16.24 22.28 -18.74
CA LEU A 13 15.75 22.82 -17.47
C LEU A 13 16.89 23.39 -16.62
N LYS A 14 18.01 22.66 -16.53
CA LYS A 14 19.20 23.10 -15.80
C LYS A 14 19.81 24.36 -16.42
N GLU A 15 19.98 24.40 -17.73
CA GLU A 15 20.58 25.53 -18.44
C GLU A 15 19.74 26.80 -18.30
N ARG A 16 18.42 26.68 -18.40
CA ARG A 16 17.48 27.77 -18.14
C ARG A 16 17.52 28.29 -16.70
N SER A 17 17.80 27.41 -15.73
CA SER A 17 17.86 27.79 -14.31
C SER A 17 19.10 28.59 -13.92
N GLY A 18 20.17 28.56 -14.75
CA GLY A 18 21.46 29.20 -14.45
C GLY A 18 22.22 28.61 -13.25
N LEU A 19 21.77 27.49 -12.69
CA LEU A 19 22.38 26.85 -11.54
C LEU A 19 23.57 25.96 -11.96
N SER A 20 24.64 25.96 -11.17
CA SER A 20 25.77 25.04 -11.37
C SER A 20 25.44 23.65 -10.81
N TYR A 21 26.07 22.61 -11.37
CA TYR A 21 25.88 21.23 -10.89
C TYR A 21 26.26 21.08 -9.41
N GLY A 22 27.26 21.80 -8.91
CA GLY A 22 27.62 21.80 -7.49
C GLY A 22 26.55 22.42 -6.57
N MET A 23 25.84 23.45 -7.04
CA MET A 23 24.73 24.05 -6.29
C MET A 23 23.51 23.12 -6.23
N LEU A 24 23.21 22.44 -7.33
CA LEU A 24 22.15 21.43 -7.40
C LEU A 24 22.48 20.22 -6.52
N ALA A 25 23.72 19.72 -6.59
CA ALA A 25 24.22 18.62 -5.76
C ALA A 25 24.06 18.91 -4.26
N LYS A 26 24.45 20.11 -3.83
CA LYS A 26 24.34 20.54 -2.42
C LYS A 26 22.89 20.61 -1.94
N ARG A 27 21.95 21.07 -2.77
CA ARG A 27 20.54 21.18 -2.40
C ARG A 27 19.76 19.87 -2.47
N LEU A 28 20.21 18.93 -3.31
CA LEU A 28 19.58 17.62 -3.47
C LEU A 28 20.21 16.55 -2.58
N HIS A 29 21.27 16.88 -1.83
CA HIS A 29 22.09 15.92 -1.07
C HIS A 29 22.60 14.76 -1.93
N MET A 30 23.01 15.07 -3.18
CA MET A 30 23.55 14.11 -4.13
C MET A 30 24.96 14.50 -4.55
N SER A 31 25.76 13.52 -5.00
CA SER A 31 27.06 13.81 -5.57
C SER A 31 26.93 14.52 -6.91
N THR A 32 27.85 15.45 -7.18
CA THR A 32 27.93 16.15 -8.47
C THR A 32 28.09 15.16 -9.63
N SER A 33 28.81 14.05 -9.42
CA SER A 33 29.02 13.00 -10.42
C SER A 33 27.71 12.29 -10.80
N THR A 34 26.81 12.03 -9.85
CA THR A 34 25.50 11.41 -10.13
C THR A 34 24.63 12.34 -11.00
N LEU A 35 24.62 13.64 -10.70
CA LEU A 35 23.88 14.62 -11.51
C LEU A 35 24.44 14.74 -12.92
N HIS A 36 25.76 14.71 -13.08
CA HIS A 36 26.40 14.71 -14.40
C HIS A 36 25.98 13.49 -15.23
N ARG A 37 25.88 12.30 -14.61
CA ARG A 37 25.44 11.09 -15.31
C ARG A 37 23.98 11.16 -15.74
N TYR A 38 23.11 11.75 -14.93
CA TYR A 38 21.69 11.93 -15.28
C TYR A 38 21.50 12.94 -16.42
N CYS A 39 22.22 14.07 -16.38
CA CYS A 39 22.11 15.10 -17.40
C CYS A 39 22.81 14.75 -18.73
N ASN A 40 23.76 13.80 -18.72
CA ASN A 40 24.39 13.29 -19.94
C ASN A 40 23.67 12.05 -20.52
N GLY A 41 22.74 11.44 -19.77
CA GLY A 41 22.04 10.22 -20.18
C GLY A 41 22.84 8.93 -19.95
N ASP A 42 23.95 9.00 -19.20
CA ASP A 42 24.80 7.86 -18.83
C ASP A 42 24.17 6.98 -17.74
N ALA A 43 23.19 7.52 -17.01
CA ALA A 43 22.40 6.78 -16.03
C ALA A 43 20.97 7.33 -15.98
N VAL A 44 20.00 6.42 -15.90
CA VAL A 44 18.60 6.76 -15.61
C VAL A 44 18.36 6.44 -14.13
N PRO A 45 17.84 7.38 -13.33
CA PRO A 45 17.54 7.17 -11.91
C PRO A 45 16.51 6.05 -11.72
N THR A 46 16.66 5.24 -10.66
CA THR A 46 15.69 4.20 -10.27
C THR A 46 14.42 4.76 -9.64
N ASP A 47 14.51 5.96 -9.08
CA ASP A 47 13.40 6.70 -8.48
C ASP A 47 13.32 8.08 -9.13
N TYR A 48 12.09 8.55 -9.38
CA TYR A 48 11.79 9.86 -9.96
C TYR A 48 11.84 11.00 -8.94
N ALA A 49 11.66 10.73 -7.64
CA ALA A 49 11.58 11.78 -6.62
C ALA A 49 12.81 12.72 -6.56
N PRO A 50 14.06 12.27 -6.78
CA PRO A 50 15.21 13.18 -6.89
C PRO A 50 15.19 14.05 -8.15
N VAL A 51 14.66 13.52 -9.26
CA VAL A 51 14.57 14.19 -10.56
C VAL A 51 13.53 15.31 -10.50
N GLU A 52 12.38 15.02 -9.89
CA GLU A 52 11.33 16.01 -9.69
C GLU A 52 11.81 17.16 -8.80
N ARG A 53 12.53 16.86 -7.72
CA ARG A 53 13.15 17.88 -6.86
C ARG A 53 14.15 18.75 -7.62
N LEU A 54 14.97 18.16 -8.50
CA LEU A 54 15.87 18.91 -9.38
C LEU A 54 15.09 19.83 -10.32
N ALA A 55 14.06 19.32 -10.99
CA ALA A 55 13.25 20.08 -11.94
C ALA A 55 12.49 21.23 -11.24
N ARG A 56 11.97 21.01 -10.04
CA ARG A 56 11.37 22.06 -9.19
C ARG A 56 12.40 23.13 -8.79
N LEU A 57 13.63 22.75 -8.42
CA LEU A 57 14.71 23.70 -8.16
C LEU A 57 15.09 24.52 -9.41
N CYS A 58 14.97 23.93 -10.59
CA CYS A 58 15.16 24.58 -11.87
C CYS A 58 13.95 25.41 -12.36
N LYS A 59 12.89 25.55 -11.54
CA LYS A 59 11.65 26.26 -11.87
C LYS A 59 10.94 25.68 -13.10
N ALA A 60 10.90 24.36 -13.23
CA ALA A 60 10.07 23.70 -14.22
C ALA A 60 8.58 24.01 -13.99
N SER A 61 7.86 24.28 -15.08
CA SER A 61 6.40 24.40 -15.07
C SER A 61 5.74 23.04 -14.82
N PRO A 62 4.47 23.01 -14.35
CA PRO A 62 3.74 21.75 -14.14
C PRO A 62 3.68 20.87 -15.40
N GLN A 63 3.53 21.48 -16.58
CA GLN A 63 3.50 20.77 -17.87
C GLN A 63 4.85 20.11 -18.19
N GLU A 64 5.96 20.79 -17.88
CA GLU A 64 7.31 20.24 -18.07
C GLU A 64 7.62 19.12 -17.08
N LEU A 65 7.08 19.16 -15.86
CA LEU A 65 7.21 18.07 -14.89
C LEU A 65 6.49 16.79 -15.34
N VAL A 66 5.30 16.93 -15.95
CA VAL A 66 4.55 15.80 -16.51
C VAL A 66 5.28 15.19 -17.71
N GLU A 67 5.80 16.04 -18.61
CA GLU A 67 6.56 15.58 -19.77
C GLU A 67 7.88 14.90 -19.36
N LEU A 68 8.55 15.43 -18.33
CA LEU A 68 9.74 14.83 -17.76
C LEU A 68 9.45 13.46 -17.13
N HIS A 69 8.34 13.32 -16.42
CA HIS A 69 7.91 12.04 -15.85
C HIS A 69 7.59 11.02 -16.95
N ARG A 70 6.88 11.43 -17.99
CA ARG A 70 6.57 10.57 -19.15
C ARG A 70 7.83 10.03 -19.82
N ARG A 71 8.84 10.88 -20.03
CA ARG A 71 10.13 10.46 -20.62
C ARG A 71 10.94 9.58 -19.69
N TRP A 72 10.89 9.83 -18.38
CA TRP A 72 11.52 8.97 -17.38
C TRP A 72 10.93 7.55 -17.39
N VAL A 73 9.59 7.41 -17.42
CA VAL A 73 8.93 6.09 -17.50
C VAL A 73 9.35 5.33 -18.77
N LEU A 74 9.45 6.01 -19.91
CA LEU A 74 9.92 5.40 -21.16
C LEU A 74 11.41 5.02 -21.13
N ALA A 75 12.24 5.79 -20.42
CA ALA A 75 13.65 5.50 -20.23
C ALA A 75 13.86 4.33 -19.25
N ASP A 76 13.07 4.28 -18.18
CA ASP A 76 13.12 3.24 -17.15
C ASP A 76 12.62 1.89 -17.67
N ALA A 77 11.55 1.87 -18.48
CA ALA A 77 11.08 0.66 -19.14
C ALA A 77 12.14 0.04 -20.08
N VAL A 78 12.97 0.87 -20.73
CA VAL A 78 14.11 0.41 -21.55
C VAL A 78 15.25 -0.11 -20.67
N ARG A 79 15.53 0.54 -19.54
CA ARG A 79 16.51 0.11 -18.54
C ARG A 79 16.14 -1.25 -17.95
N GLY A 80 14.88 -1.46 -17.57
CA GLY A 80 14.37 -2.73 -17.05
C GLY A 80 14.45 -3.89 -18.07
N ARG A 81 14.20 -3.61 -19.35
CA ARG A 81 14.42 -4.60 -20.44
C ARG A 81 15.91 -4.93 -20.64
N LYS A 82 16.81 -3.96 -20.51
CA LYS A 82 18.25 -4.18 -20.62
C LYS A 82 18.81 -4.95 -19.40
N ALA A 83 18.30 -4.68 -18.20
CA ALA A 83 18.66 -5.42 -16.99
C ALA A 83 18.22 -6.87 -17.07
N SER A 84 16.98 -7.14 -17.46
CA SER A 84 16.46 -8.51 -17.68
C SER A 84 17.17 -9.27 -18.82
N THR A 85 17.59 -8.57 -19.88
CA THR A 85 18.40 -9.19 -20.95
C THR A 85 19.83 -9.50 -20.48
N ALA A 86 20.45 -8.61 -19.70
CA ALA A 86 21.78 -8.84 -19.11
C ALA A 86 21.75 -9.96 -18.06
N GLU A 87 20.65 -10.10 -17.33
CA GLU A 87 20.41 -11.20 -16.39
C GLU A 87 20.17 -12.52 -17.13
N ALA A 88 19.45 -12.50 -18.26
CA ALA A 88 19.31 -13.66 -19.15
C ALA A 88 20.65 -14.07 -19.81
N ASP A 89 21.48 -13.11 -20.23
CA ASP A 89 22.84 -13.37 -20.76
C ASP A 89 23.81 -13.83 -19.67
N ALA A 90 23.67 -13.37 -18.41
CA ALA A 90 24.46 -13.86 -17.29
C ALA A 90 24.08 -15.30 -16.89
N VAL A 91 22.79 -15.65 -16.97
CA VAL A 91 22.30 -17.02 -16.74
C VAL A 91 22.67 -17.95 -17.91
N ALA A 92 22.75 -17.44 -19.15
CA ALA A 92 23.26 -18.19 -20.29
C ALA A 92 24.80 -18.34 -20.29
N GLY A 93 25.53 -17.32 -19.81
CA GLY A 93 26.99 -17.34 -19.65
C GLY A 93 27.50 -18.23 -18.50
N ALA A 94 26.66 -18.48 -17.49
CA ALA A 94 26.97 -19.42 -16.41
C ALA A 94 26.74 -20.90 -16.79
N ALA A 95 26.05 -21.18 -17.90
CA ALA A 95 25.80 -22.55 -18.39
C ALA A 95 26.83 -23.04 -19.43
N VAL A 96 27.76 -22.20 -19.87
CA VAL A 96 28.85 -22.56 -20.80
C VAL A 96 30.18 -22.10 -20.20
N GLY A 97 30.70 -22.84 -19.22
CA GLY A 97 31.89 -22.43 -18.49
C GLY A 97 32.56 -23.49 -17.61
N VAL A 98 32.56 -24.77 -17.99
CA VAL A 98 33.53 -25.76 -17.46
C VAL A 98 34.02 -26.68 -18.59
N THR A 99 35.10 -26.24 -19.24
CA THR A 99 36.21 -27.00 -19.86
C THR A 99 37.15 -25.91 -20.40
N GLY A 100 38.27 -25.60 -19.76
CA GLY A 100 39.49 -26.41 -19.84
C GLY A 100 40.45 -25.73 -20.82
N VAL A 101 41.46 -25.03 -20.29
CA VAL A 101 42.63 -24.61 -21.07
C VAL A 101 43.87 -25.04 -20.29
N ALA A 102 44.47 -26.13 -20.76
CA ALA A 102 45.90 -26.35 -20.66
C ALA A 102 46.50 -25.90 -22.00
N ASP A 103 47.61 -25.16 -21.95
CA ASP A 103 48.51 -24.92 -23.08
C ASP A 103 49.91 -25.49 -22.71
N PRO A 104 50.68 -26.10 -23.63
CA PRO A 104 51.91 -26.84 -23.31
C PRO A 104 53.22 -26.13 -23.71
N GLY A 105 54.31 -26.45 -22.99
CA GLY A 105 55.74 -26.29 -23.38
C GLY A 105 56.29 -24.85 -23.40
N VAL A 106 57.51 -24.52 -22.89
CA VAL A 106 58.83 -25.08 -23.22
C VAL A 106 59.88 -24.69 -22.14
N ALA A 107 60.77 -25.64 -21.76
CA ALA A 107 62.16 -25.59 -21.20
C ALA A 107 62.54 -24.55 -20.10
N ASP A 108 63.37 -24.80 -19.09
CA ASP A 108 64.37 -25.82 -18.77
C ASP A 108 64.75 -25.68 -17.26
N ALA A 109 65.52 -26.64 -16.74
CA ALA A 109 66.36 -26.57 -15.52
C ALA A 109 65.75 -26.78 -14.11
N GLU A 110 65.87 -28.05 -13.67
CA GLU A 110 66.73 -28.49 -12.54
C GLU A 110 66.25 -28.53 -11.05
N VAL A 111 66.33 -29.76 -10.51
CA VAL A 111 66.65 -30.24 -9.13
C VAL A 111 65.54 -30.49 -8.09
N ALA A 112 65.36 -31.81 -7.82
CA ALA A 112 65.04 -32.55 -6.57
C ALA A 112 63.76 -32.19 -5.76
N ASP A 113 63.04 -33.08 -5.08
CA ASP A 113 63.38 -34.36 -4.46
C ASP A 113 62.09 -35.21 -4.25
N ALA A 114 62.33 -36.48 -3.97
CA ALA A 114 61.49 -37.67 -3.89
C ALA A 114 60.14 -37.64 -3.14
N GLY A 115 59.29 -38.64 -3.47
CA GLY A 115 58.73 -39.50 -2.43
C GLY A 115 57.21 -39.75 -2.46
N VAL A 116 56.79 -40.67 -3.33
CA VAL A 116 55.45 -41.29 -3.39
C VAL A 116 55.37 -42.51 -2.46
N GLY A 117 54.18 -42.78 -1.91
CA GLY A 117 53.66 -44.14 -1.65
C GLY A 117 52.18 -44.13 -2.06
N GLU A 118 51.79 -44.66 -3.22
CA GLU A 118 51.57 -46.07 -3.63
C GLU A 118 50.36 -46.74 -2.95
N ALA A 119 49.36 -47.07 -3.78
CA ALA A 119 48.63 -48.36 -3.89
C ALA A 119 47.25 -48.09 -4.58
N VAL A 120 47.00 -48.40 -5.86
CA VAL A 120 46.87 -49.69 -6.58
C VAL A 120 45.43 -50.26 -6.56
N VAL A 121 44.77 -50.18 -7.74
CA VAL A 121 43.94 -51.20 -8.46
C VAL A 121 42.53 -51.47 -7.90
N GLU A 122 41.44 -51.47 -8.69
CA GLU A 122 41.12 -52.48 -9.73
C GLU A 122 40.02 -52.04 -10.73
N VAL A 123 40.09 -52.66 -11.92
CA VAL A 123 39.34 -52.42 -13.17
C VAL A 123 38.27 -53.51 -13.37
N VAL A 124 37.24 -53.23 -14.20
CA VAL A 124 36.56 -54.10 -15.22
C VAL A 124 35.14 -53.52 -15.43
N GLY A 125 34.74 -52.95 -16.59
CA GLY A 125 34.47 -53.58 -17.90
C GLY A 125 33.10 -54.30 -17.86
N ASP A 126 32.06 -54.06 -18.66
CA ASP A 126 31.97 -53.92 -20.12
C ASP A 126 30.54 -53.44 -20.54
N GLU A 127 30.29 -53.40 -21.85
CA GLU A 127 29.42 -52.55 -22.66
C GLU A 127 28.05 -53.12 -23.14
N ARG A 128 27.23 -52.19 -23.72
CA ARG A 128 26.25 -52.32 -24.86
C ARG A 128 24.93 -53.10 -24.63
N THR A 129 23.74 -52.66 -25.05
CA THR A 129 23.32 -52.21 -26.41
C THR A 129 21.91 -51.52 -26.38
N ARG A 130 21.64 -50.59 -27.32
CA ARG A 130 20.40 -49.78 -27.58
C ARG A 130 19.28 -50.54 -28.38
N PRO A 131 18.30 -49.88 -29.08
CA PRO A 131 17.00 -49.31 -28.65
C PRO A 131 15.81 -49.81 -29.51
N THR A 132 14.56 -49.35 -29.31
CA THR A 132 13.56 -49.19 -30.40
C THR A 132 12.52 -48.08 -30.14
N ARG A 133 12.06 -47.48 -31.24
CA ARG A 133 11.16 -46.33 -31.41
C ARG A 133 9.69 -46.76 -31.48
N ARG A 134 8.73 -45.89 -31.11
CA ARG A 134 7.53 -45.56 -31.93
C ARG A 134 7.00 -44.15 -31.63
N SER A 135 6.71 -43.44 -32.71
CA SER A 135 6.18 -42.08 -32.83
C SER A 135 4.69 -42.11 -33.19
N LEU A 136 3.93 -41.09 -32.79
CA LEU A 136 2.69 -40.69 -33.45
C LEU A 136 2.50 -39.18 -33.29
N ALA A 137 2.58 -38.47 -34.40
CA ALA A 137 2.21 -37.09 -34.59
C ALA A 137 0.93 -37.05 -35.43
N LEU A 138 0.02 -36.13 -35.11
CA LEU A 138 -1.06 -35.70 -36.00
C LEU A 138 -1.11 -34.18 -35.96
N ALA A 139 -0.83 -33.58 -37.11
CA ALA A 139 -0.98 -32.17 -37.41
C ALA A 139 -2.29 -31.94 -38.16
N GLY A 140 -2.92 -30.78 -37.96
CA GLY A 140 -4.00 -30.26 -38.77
C GLY A 140 -3.95 -28.73 -38.74
N ALA A 141 -3.64 -28.13 -39.88
CA ALA A 141 -3.48 -26.69 -40.09
C ALA A 141 -4.67 -26.09 -40.85
N GLY A 142 -4.83 -24.76 -40.73
CA GLY A 142 -5.54 -23.92 -41.69
C GLY A 142 -6.19 -22.71 -41.02
N ALA A 143 -6.36 -21.53 -41.62
CA ALA A 143 -5.75 -20.78 -42.72
C ALA A 143 -6.45 -19.39 -42.69
N VAL A 144 -5.83 -18.41 -43.35
CA VAL A 144 -6.12 -16.96 -43.38
C VAL A 144 -7.37 -16.56 -44.18
N ALA A 145 -8.07 -15.47 -43.79
CA ALA A 145 -8.68 -14.38 -44.61
C ALA A 145 -9.72 -13.59 -43.76
N ALA A 146 -9.61 -12.27 -43.50
CA ALA A 146 -9.76 -11.08 -44.34
C ALA A 146 -11.21 -10.52 -44.46
N LEU A 147 -11.31 -9.19 -44.24
CA LEU A 147 -12.33 -8.20 -44.66
C LEU A 147 -13.59 -7.96 -43.80
N GLY A 148 -13.89 -6.68 -43.57
CA GLY A 148 -15.22 -6.21 -43.15
C GLY A 148 -15.28 -4.81 -42.51
N SER A 149 -14.93 -3.75 -43.25
CA SER A 149 -15.35 -2.38 -42.92
C SER A 149 -16.83 -2.15 -43.28
N VAL A 150 -17.62 -1.55 -42.39
CA VAL A 150 -18.83 -0.80 -42.74
C VAL A 150 -18.87 0.50 -41.94
N ALA A 151 -18.87 1.61 -42.68
CA ALA A 151 -19.32 2.91 -42.23
C ALA A 151 -20.73 3.16 -42.79
N LEU A 152 -21.64 3.74 -42.00
CA LEU A 152 -22.82 4.50 -42.45
C LEU A 152 -23.39 5.25 -41.21
N ALA A 153 -23.13 6.56 -41.04
CA ALA A 153 -23.77 7.74 -41.66
C ALA A 153 -25.21 8.04 -41.18
N LEU A 154 -25.29 9.09 -40.34
CA LEU A 154 -26.17 10.26 -40.41
C LEU A 154 -27.70 10.11 -40.70
N ALA A 155 -28.53 10.59 -39.76
CA ALA A 155 -29.70 11.46 -39.99
C ALA A 155 -30.35 11.78 -38.62
N LEU A 156 -30.19 13.00 -38.07
CA LEU A 156 -31.18 14.09 -38.14
C LEU A 156 -32.64 13.62 -38.09
N THR A 157 -33.35 13.96 -37.01
CA THR A 157 -34.67 14.63 -37.07
C THR A 157 -35.07 15.12 -35.67
N LEU A 158 -34.99 16.44 -35.47
CA LEU A 158 -35.98 17.17 -34.66
C LEU A 158 -37.35 17.04 -35.34
N PRO A 159 -38.44 17.04 -34.56
CA PRO A 159 -39.31 18.22 -34.56
C PRO A 159 -39.73 18.58 -33.12
N SER A 160 -39.60 19.83 -32.70
CA SER A 160 -40.59 20.91 -32.92
C SER A 160 -42.01 20.55 -32.48
N GLY A 161 -42.39 21.12 -31.34
CA GLY A 161 -43.74 21.30 -30.83
C GLY A 161 -43.61 21.89 -29.42
N GLY A 162 -43.87 23.15 -29.14
CA GLY A 162 -44.73 24.12 -29.81
C GLY A 162 -45.71 24.67 -28.77
N SER A 163 -45.62 25.98 -28.51
CA SER A 163 -46.66 26.83 -27.91
C SER A 163 -46.97 26.63 -26.42
N GLY A 164 -47.08 27.66 -25.59
CA GLY A 164 -47.04 29.10 -25.81
C GLY A 164 -47.54 29.84 -24.56
N GLY A 165 -47.41 31.18 -24.59
CA GLY A 165 -47.99 32.12 -23.63
C GLY A 165 -46.93 32.71 -22.69
N SER A 166 -46.17 33.73 -23.10
CA SER A 166 -46.56 35.15 -23.22
C SER A 166 -46.89 35.78 -21.87
N GLY A 167 -46.02 36.68 -21.43
CA GLY A 167 -46.17 37.50 -20.23
C GLY A 167 -45.04 38.52 -20.13
N GLU A 168 -45.07 39.46 -21.08
CA GLU A 168 -44.25 40.67 -21.18
C GLU A 168 -44.11 41.42 -19.85
N GLY A 169 -42.92 41.97 -19.60
CA GLY A 169 -42.62 42.75 -18.41
C GLY A 169 -41.21 43.33 -18.44
N ASP A 170 -41.02 44.25 -19.39
CA ASP A 170 -39.88 45.12 -19.64
C ASP A 170 -39.22 45.70 -18.37
N GLY A 171 -37.90 45.94 -18.41
CA GLY A 171 -37.21 46.60 -17.30
C GLY A 171 -35.68 46.51 -17.28
N VAL A 172 -35.05 47.13 -18.26
CA VAL A 172 -33.61 47.43 -18.37
C VAL A 172 -33.01 48.03 -17.07
N GLY A 173 -31.79 47.63 -16.70
CA GLY A 173 -30.99 48.38 -15.72
C GLY A 173 -29.76 47.66 -15.18
N ALA A 174 -28.63 47.85 -15.86
CA ALA A 174 -27.32 47.30 -15.51
C ALA A 174 -26.64 48.00 -14.31
N ALA A 175 -25.70 47.24 -13.73
CA ALA A 175 -24.44 47.68 -13.12
C ALA A 175 -24.46 48.50 -11.80
N GLY A 176 -23.92 47.86 -10.76
CA GLY A 176 -22.55 48.18 -10.39
C GLY A 176 -22.32 49.00 -9.11
N ALA A 177 -21.26 48.57 -8.43
CA ALA A 177 -20.40 49.31 -7.51
C ALA A 177 -20.78 49.36 -6.01
N ALA A 178 -19.77 48.94 -5.25
CA ALA A 178 -19.59 49.06 -3.81
C ALA A 178 -19.72 50.51 -3.29
N PRO A 179 -19.62 50.69 -1.97
CA PRO A 179 -18.38 51.35 -1.53
C PRO A 179 -17.76 50.77 -0.26
N SER A 180 -16.44 50.95 -0.17
CA SER A 180 -15.63 50.89 1.03
C SER A 180 -15.58 52.27 1.71
N VAL A 181 -15.04 52.27 2.94
CA VAL A 181 -14.37 53.36 3.70
C VAL A 181 -15.10 53.87 4.96
N GLN A 182 -14.67 53.30 6.09
CA GLN A 182 -13.98 53.95 7.22
C GLN A 182 -14.56 55.26 7.81
N GLY A 183 -14.89 55.25 9.11
CA GLY A 183 -15.20 56.46 9.87
C GLY A 183 -15.29 56.24 11.38
N ARG A 184 -14.31 56.77 12.10
CA ARG A 184 -14.09 56.75 13.55
C ARG A 184 -15.06 57.70 14.28
N GLY A 185 -15.59 57.34 15.45
CA GLY A 185 -16.39 58.27 16.26
C GLY A 185 -16.77 57.74 17.65
N THR A 186 -16.21 58.37 18.67
CA THR A 186 -16.40 58.15 20.11
C THR A 186 -17.74 58.69 20.64
N GLY A 187 -18.33 58.04 21.64
CA GLY A 187 -19.05 58.76 22.71
C GLY A 187 -20.43 58.24 23.17
N ARG A 188 -20.41 57.55 24.32
CA ARG A 188 -21.24 57.75 25.53
C ARG A 188 -22.73 57.30 25.60
N THR A 189 -22.98 56.60 26.73
CA THR A 189 -24.19 56.50 27.60
C THR A 189 -25.33 55.62 27.06
N SER A 190 -25.91 54.63 27.74
CA SER A 190 -26.22 54.49 29.18
C SER A 190 -26.45 53.02 29.59
N SER A 191 -25.97 52.61 30.77
CA SER A 191 -26.53 51.50 31.58
C SER A 191 -27.69 52.02 32.45
N PRO A 192 -28.62 51.17 32.93
CA PRO A 192 -28.42 50.38 34.17
C PRO A 192 -28.84 48.90 34.00
N SER A 193 -28.09 47.90 34.50
CA SER A 193 -27.97 47.44 35.89
C SER A 193 -29.22 46.74 36.44
N ALA A 194 -29.15 45.42 36.65
CA ALA A 194 -29.59 44.72 37.86
C ALA A 194 -29.26 43.22 37.78
N SER A 195 -28.19 42.81 38.47
CA SER A 195 -28.11 41.47 39.09
C SER A 195 -28.85 41.51 40.44
N PRO A 196 -29.17 40.34 41.03
CA PRO A 196 -28.34 39.97 42.17
C PRO A 196 -27.97 38.49 42.24
N SER A 197 -26.82 38.27 42.89
CA SER A 197 -26.27 36.99 43.35
C SER A 197 -26.71 36.66 44.78
N GLY A 198 -26.51 35.40 45.19
CA GLY A 198 -26.37 34.95 46.59
C GLY A 198 -26.71 33.46 46.70
N SER A 199 -25.76 32.52 46.71
CA SER A 199 -24.80 32.12 47.78
C SER A 199 -25.42 31.30 48.92
N GLY A 200 -24.87 30.09 49.17
CA GLY A 200 -24.73 29.56 50.54
C GLY A 200 -25.07 28.08 50.83
N SER A 201 -24.05 27.23 50.80
CA SER A 201 -23.61 26.30 51.87
C SER A 201 -24.39 25.03 52.32
N SER A 202 -23.76 23.86 52.07
CA SER A 202 -23.29 22.77 52.98
C SER A 202 -24.21 21.87 53.86
N SER A 203 -23.73 20.60 53.96
CA SER A 203 -23.98 19.52 54.96
C SER A 203 -25.21 18.62 54.78
N ALA A 204 -25.26 17.34 55.15
CA ALA A 204 -24.32 16.25 55.47
C ALA A 204 -25.16 14.96 55.71
N SER A 205 -24.62 13.79 55.31
CA SER A 205 -24.73 12.41 55.85
C SER A 205 -26.04 11.74 56.35
N ALA A 206 -26.30 10.56 55.72
CA ALA A 206 -26.54 9.20 56.31
C ALA A 206 -27.93 8.83 56.93
N PRO A 207 -28.24 7.53 57.24
CA PRO A 207 -28.04 6.22 56.55
C PRO A 207 -29.29 5.25 56.64
N VAL A 208 -29.08 3.93 56.43
CA VAL A 208 -29.82 2.66 56.77
C VAL A 208 -30.50 1.89 55.61
N SER A 209 -29.97 0.73 55.17
CA SER A 209 -30.21 -0.70 55.58
C SER A 209 -31.51 -1.31 55.00
N GLY A 210 -31.63 -2.53 54.46
CA GLY A 210 -30.75 -3.68 54.25
C GLY A 210 -31.55 -4.89 53.66
N SER A 211 -30.86 -5.98 53.32
CA SER A 211 -31.34 -7.38 53.02
C SER A 211 -32.16 -7.60 51.73
N ALA A 212 -32.03 -8.70 50.96
CA ALA A 212 -31.49 -10.04 51.19
C ALA A 212 -31.05 -10.74 49.87
N SER A 213 -30.23 -11.79 50.02
CA SER A 213 -29.83 -12.79 49.01
C SER A 213 -31.02 -13.56 48.39
N PRO A 214 -30.77 -14.33 47.32
CA PRO A 214 -30.68 -15.78 47.58
C PRO A 214 -29.46 -16.46 46.93
N SER A 215 -28.94 -17.46 47.64
CA SER A 215 -28.14 -18.55 47.09
C SER A 215 -29.02 -19.50 46.29
N GLY A 216 -28.49 -19.99 45.17
CA GLY A 216 -28.99 -21.16 44.43
C GLY A 216 -27.79 -21.88 43.79
N SER A 217 -27.46 -23.05 44.33
CA SER A 217 -26.31 -23.88 43.98
C SER A 217 -26.46 -24.69 42.69
N ALA A 218 -25.31 -24.99 42.08
CA ALA A 218 -24.94 -26.21 41.32
C ALA A 218 -25.65 -26.46 39.97
N THR A 219 -25.03 -26.91 38.86
CA THR A 219 -23.83 -27.75 38.68
C THR A 219 -23.43 -27.79 37.18
N ALA A 220 -22.13 -27.96 36.92
CA ALA A 220 -21.47 -28.65 35.78
C ALA A 220 -21.71 -28.15 34.33
N GLY A 221 -20.69 -27.96 33.48
CA GLY A 221 -19.26 -28.17 33.63
C GLY A 221 -18.53 -27.76 32.34
N SER A 222 -17.40 -27.08 32.49
CA SER A 222 -16.36 -27.05 31.46
C SER A 222 -15.10 -27.57 32.12
N SER A 223 -14.67 -28.74 31.67
CA SER A 223 -13.51 -29.47 32.13
C SER A 223 -12.24 -28.67 31.84
N THR A 224 -11.80 -27.87 32.80
CA THR A 224 -10.43 -27.40 32.89
C THR A 224 -9.56 -28.60 33.29
N ALA A 225 -8.64 -29.01 32.42
CA ALA A 225 -7.53 -29.85 32.84
C ALA A 225 -6.61 -29.00 33.75
N PRO A 226 -6.26 -29.47 34.97
CA PRO A 226 -5.37 -28.73 35.85
C PRO A 226 -3.91 -29.10 35.56
N GLY A 227 -3.06 -28.09 35.29
CA GLY A 227 -1.60 -28.24 35.36
C GLY A 227 -0.80 -27.34 34.44
N ALA A 228 -0.57 -26.08 34.83
CA ALA A 228 0.69 -25.34 34.62
C ALA A 228 0.63 -24.04 35.44
N GLY A 229 1.77 -23.63 36.00
CA GLY A 229 1.89 -22.65 37.07
C GLY A 229 1.62 -21.20 36.67
N ALA A 230 1.70 -20.33 37.67
CA ALA A 230 1.47 -18.89 37.61
C ALA A 230 2.53 -18.08 36.80
N ASP A 231 3.17 -18.69 35.80
CA ASP A 231 4.21 -18.10 34.93
C ASP A 231 3.84 -18.14 33.42
N ASP A 232 2.60 -18.51 33.09
CA ASP A 232 2.12 -18.74 31.72
C ASP A 232 1.52 -17.50 31.04
N THR A 233 1.74 -16.32 31.63
CA THR A 233 1.32 -15.05 31.03
C THR A 233 2.25 -14.72 29.85
N VAL A 234 1.66 -14.56 28.67
CA VAL A 234 2.36 -14.11 27.45
C VAL A 234 3.10 -12.79 27.75
N PRO A 235 4.44 -12.73 27.60
CA PRO A 235 5.25 -11.58 28.01
C PRO A 235 5.19 -10.40 27.02
N LEU A 236 4.16 -10.35 26.18
CA LEU A 236 3.95 -9.32 25.17
C LEU A 236 2.46 -8.99 25.06
N THR A 237 2.19 -7.78 24.60
CA THR A 237 0.87 -7.31 24.20
C THR A 237 0.90 -6.86 22.75
N VAL A 238 -0.23 -7.00 22.07
CA VAL A 238 -0.39 -6.53 20.69
C VAL A 238 -1.61 -5.61 20.66
N THR A 239 -1.40 -4.40 20.16
CA THR A 239 -2.48 -3.47 19.83
C THR A 239 -2.68 -3.50 18.32
N THR A 240 -3.88 -3.84 17.88
CA THR A 240 -4.24 -3.93 16.47
C THR A 240 -5.04 -2.71 16.05
N ARG A 241 -4.65 -2.06 14.95
CA ARG A 241 -5.46 -1.07 14.22
C ARG A 241 -5.80 -1.64 12.84
N PRO A 242 -6.93 -2.36 12.70
CA PRO A 242 -7.26 -3.12 11.49
C PRO A 242 -7.80 -2.27 10.32
N TYR A 243 -8.00 -0.98 10.56
CA TYR A 243 -8.51 0.00 9.60
C TYR A 243 -7.60 1.23 9.53
N ALA A 244 -6.30 1.03 9.74
CA ALA A 244 -5.29 2.07 9.51
C ALA A 244 -5.23 2.39 8.01
N TRP A 245 -4.85 3.62 7.66
CA TRP A 245 -4.74 4.05 6.27
C TRP A 245 -3.29 4.27 5.91
N GLU A 246 -2.78 3.60 4.88
CA GLU A 246 -1.42 3.87 4.37
C GLU A 246 -1.31 5.33 3.89
N SER A 247 -2.36 5.81 3.23
CA SER A 247 -2.52 7.20 2.86
C SER A 247 -3.99 7.61 2.97
N PRO A 248 -4.28 8.92 3.07
CA PRO A 248 -5.65 9.42 3.09
C PRO A 248 -6.46 9.10 1.83
N CYS A 249 -5.85 8.47 0.82
CA CYS A 249 -6.41 8.32 -0.51
C CYS A 249 -6.60 6.87 -0.96
N SER A 250 -5.93 5.92 -0.33
CA SER A 250 -5.94 4.51 -0.75
C SER A 250 -7.13 3.74 -0.17
N GLN A 251 -7.69 4.18 0.97
CA GLN A 251 -8.70 3.37 1.64
C GLN A 251 -10.03 3.31 0.87
N ARG A 252 -10.51 2.08 0.69
CA ARG A 252 -11.82 1.77 0.12
C ARG A 252 -12.57 0.74 0.98
N TYR A 253 -13.90 0.80 0.97
CA TYR A 253 -14.75 -0.16 1.67
C TYR A 253 -15.94 -0.61 0.81
N LEU A 254 -16.27 -1.89 0.92
CA LEU A 254 -17.46 -2.50 0.34
C LEU A 254 -18.64 -2.39 1.30
N ILE A 255 -19.75 -1.88 0.80
CA ILE A 255 -21.00 -1.73 1.56
C ILE A 255 -22.18 -2.14 0.69
N GLU A 256 -23.07 -2.96 1.24
CA GLU A 256 -24.27 -3.43 0.54
C GLU A 256 -25.24 -2.29 0.22
N GLN A 257 -25.38 -1.32 1.13
CA GLN A 257 -26.33 -0.22 0.95
C GLN A 257 -25.89 0.76 -0.15
N GLY A 258 -26.87 1.39 -0.80
CA GLY A 258 -26.64 2.43 -1.79
C GLY A 258 -26.23 3.78 -1.19
N PRO A 259 -25.72 4.72 -2.03
CA PRO A 259 -25.03 5.93 -1.62
C PRO A 259 -25.85 6.88 -0.73
N GLY A 260 -27.18 6.88 -0.87
CA GLY A 260 -28.08 7.69 -0.04
C GLY A 260 -28.25 7.21 1.40
N ARG A 261 -27.69 6.05 1.77
CA ARG A 261 -27.75 5.47 3.13
C ARG A 261 -26.38 5.33 3.79
N VAL A 262 -25.31 5.69 3.09
CA VAL A 262 -23.93 5.63 3.60
C VAL A 262 -23.55 7.00 4.11
N ALA A 263 -23.04 7.09 5.35
CA ALA A 263 -22.59 8.36 5.90
C ALA A 263 -21.40 8.90 5.11
N PRO A 264 -21.09 10.21 5.18
CA PRO A 264 -19.86 10.75 4.60
C PRO A 264 -18.61 9.98 5.07
N PRO A 265 -17.51 9.99 4.29
CA PRO A 265 -16.28 9.30 4.66
C PRO A 265 -15.77 9.83 6.01
N PRO A 266 -15.31 8.94 6.91
CA PRO A 266 -14.76 9.33 8.20
C PRO A 266 -13.36 9.92 8.03
N VAL A 267 -12.79 10.46 9.10
CA VAL A 267 -11.32 10.52 9.23
C VAL A 267 -10.79 9.17 9.69
N GLU A 268 -9.50 8.90 9.52
CA GLU A 268 -8.89 7.61 9.87
C GLU A 268 -9.20 7.15 11.31
N GLU A 269 -9.13 8.07 12.28
CA GLU A 269 -9.40 7.80 13.70
C GLU A 269 -10.83 7.27 13.95
N ASP A 270 -11.79 7.73 13.14
CA ASP A 270 -13.21 7.35 13.23
C ASP A 270 -13.56 6.16 12.33
N ALA A 271 -12.60 5.66 11.53
CA ALA A 271 -12.82 4.58 10.58
C ALA A 271 -13.41 3.31 11.23
N PRO A 272 -12.93 2.82 12.40
CA PRO A 272 -13.51 1.63 13.02
C PRO A 272 -14.99 1.79 13.37
N ALA A 273 -15.39 2.94 13.92
CA ALA A 273 -16.78 3.21 14.28
C ALA A 273 -17.67 3.34 13.04
N TRP A 274 -17.15 3.93 11.96
CA TRP A 274 -17.83 4.05 10.69
C TRP A 274 -18.01 2.68 9.99
N VAL A 275 -16.96 1.85 9.97
CA VAL A 275 -17.00 0.49 9.44
C VAL A 275 -18.01 -0.36 10.19
N ALA A 276 -18.01 -0.30 11.52
CA ALA A 276 -18.98 -1.02 12.35
C ALA A 276 -20.43 -0.58 12.07
N ARG A 277 -20.67 0.73 11.89
CA ARG A 277 -22.00 1.29 11.60
C ARG A 277 -22.56 0.81 10.27
N HIS A 278 -21.72 0.70 9.25
CA HIS A 278 -22.13 0.34 7.89
C HIS A 278 -21.95 -1.15 7.56
N HIS A 279 -21.45 -1.94 8.51
CA HIS A 279 -21.02 -3.33 8.27
C HIS A 279 -20.08 -3.44 7.07
N ALA A 280 -19.17 -2.46 6.97
CA ALA A 280 -18.30 -2.31 5.82
C ALA A 280 -17.19 -3.39 5.84
N VAL A 281 -16.68 -3.73 4.66
CA VAL A 281 -15.59 -4.71 4.47
C VAL A 281 -14.48 -4.05 3.68
N SER A 282 -13.21 -4.26 4.04
CA SER A 282 -12.07 -3.70 3.32
C SER A 282 -12.08 -4.18 1.86
N ALA A 283 -11.98 -3.23 0.93
CA ALA A 283 -12.14 -3.46 -0.51
C ALA A 283 -10.77 -3.51 -1.19
N GLY A 284 -10.44 -4.65 -1.80
CA GLY A 284 -9.17 -4.87 -2.52
C GLY A 284 -7.97 -5.06 -1.63
N GLU A 285 -7.83 -4.20 -0.63
CA GLU A 285 -6.69 -4.13 0.26
C GLU A 285 -7.18 -3.84 1.69
N GLN A 286 -6.51 -4.44 2.67
CA GLN A 286 -6.65 -4.09 4.08
C GLN A 286 -5.27 -3.78 4.66
N PHE A 287 -5.11 -2.54 5.15
CA PHE A 287 -3.89 -2.09 5.80
C PHE A 287 -4.04 -2.16 7.33
N LEU A 288 -3.13 -2.87 7.99
CA LEU A 288 -3.10 -3.04 9.43
C LEU A 288 -1.85 -2.43 10.02
N GLU A 289 -2.01 -1.73 11.15
CA GLU A 289 -0.91 -1.34 12.02
C GLU A 289 -0.96 -2.18 13.29
N LEU A 290 0.12 -2.89 13.57
CA LEU A 290 0.27 -3.78 14.72
C LEU A 290 1.39 -3.24 15.61
N THR A 291 1.05 -2.82 16.83
CA THR A 291 2.06 -2.40 17.81
C THR A 291 2.28 -3.54 18.80
N VAL A 292 3.51 -4.06 18.84
CA VAL A 292 3.92 -5.15 19.73
C VAL A 292 4.86 -4.60 20.79
N GLN A 293 4.49 -4.80 22.06
CA GLN A 293 5.25 -4.29 23.20
C GLN A 293 5.44 -5.40 24.24
N GLY A 294 6.67 -5.51 24.77
CA GLY A 294 6.95 -6.40 25.89
C GLY A 294 6.28 -5.90 27.17
N THR A 295 5.83 -6.80 28.04
CA THR A 295 5.13 -6.42 29.29
C THR A 295 6.06 -6.26 30.49
N GLY A 296 7.37 -6.36 30.30
CA GLY A 296 8.35 -6.23 31.38
C GLY A 296 9.77 -6.05 30.87
N GLU A 297 10.74 -6.25 31.77
CA GLU A 297 12.16 -6.00 31.53
C GLU A 297 12.82 -7.08 30.63
N GLU A 298 12.20 -8.25 30.51
CA GLU A 298 12.70 -9.33 29.66
C GLU A 298 12.59 -8.94 28.18
N THR A 299 13.67 -9.15 27.42
CA THR A 299 13.59 -9.04 25.97
C THR A 299 12.76 -10.19 25.43
N VAL A 300 11.78 -9.87 24.58
CA VAL A 300 10.99 -10.85 23.85
C VAL A 300 11.38 -10.78 22.39
N VAL A 301 11.61 -11.95 21.79
CA VAL A 301 11.88 -12.08 20.36
C VAL A 301 10.57 -12.41 19.68
N VAL A 302 10.18 -11.59 18.71
CA VAL A 302 9.10 -11.90 17.78
C VAL A 302 9.72 -12.68 16.63
N ASP A 303 9.45 -13.98 16.60
CA ASP A 303 10.06 -14.92 15.67
C ASP A 303 9.45 -14.85 14.26
N GLY A 304 8.18 -14.44 14.17
CA GLY A 304 7.45 -14.38 12.91
C GLY A 304 5.96 -14.14 13.08
N LEU A 305 5.31 -13.86 11.96
CA LEU A 305 3.86 -13.75 11.81
C LEU A 305 3.39 -14.74 10.74
N THR A 306 2.41 -15.56 11.08
CA THR A 306 1.80 -16.54 10.16
C THR A 306 0.38 -16.13 9.82
N VAL A 307 0.05 -16.11 8.53
CA VAL A 307 -1.30 -15.83 8.05
C VAL A 307 -2.16 -17.09 8.13
N ARG A 308 -3.36 -16.97 8.69
CA ARG A 308 -4.35 -18.05 8.77
C ARG A 308 -5.64 -17.64 8.11
N THR A 309 -6.10 -18.44 7.16
CA THR A 309 -7.38 -18.24 6.48
C THR A 309 -8.47 -19.07 7.15
N VAL A 310 -9.54 -18.42 7.58
CA VAL A 310 -10.72 -19.04 8.19
C VAL A 310 -11.73 -19.44 7.11
N ALA A 311 -11.97 -18.56 6.15
CA ALA A 311 -12.90 -18.78 5.06
C ALA A 311 -12.47 -18.02 3.81
N LYS A 312 -12.79 -18.59 2.64
CA LYS A 312 -12.52 -18.00 1.33
C LYS A 312 -13.72 -18.28 0.41
N GLY A 313 -14.25 -17.24 -0.23
CA GLY A 313 -15.46 -17.33 -1.04
C GLY A 313 -15.46 -16.34 -2.20
N ALA A 314 -16.55 -16.33 -2.97
CA ALA A 314 -16.72 -15.35 -4.05
C ALA A 314 -16.71 -13.91 -3.49
N PRO A 315 -16.12 -12.94 -4.21
CA PRO A 315 -16.14 -11.54 -3.81
C PRO A 315 -17.56 -11.04 -3.57
N LEU A 316 -17.70 -10.10 -2.64
CA LEU A 316 -19.01 -9.52 -2.33
C LEU A 316 -19.53 -8.70 -3.51
N ALA A 317 -20.77 -8.94 -3.93
CA ALA A 317 -21.42 -8.15 -4.99
C ALA A 317 -21.97 -6.81 -4.46
N TRP A 318 -21.16 -6.11 -3.67
CA TRP A 318 -21.52 -4.88 -2.96
C TRP A 318 -21.00 -3.64 -3.68
N ASN A 319 -21.44 -2.45 -3.25
CA ASN A 319 -20.93 -1.19 -3.77
C ASN A 319 -19.60 -0.85 -3.13
N ASP A 320 -18.71 -0.23 -3.90
CA ASP A 320 -17.38 0.17 -3.46
C ASP A 320 -17.34 1.68 -3.21
N TYR A 321 -16.86 2.08 -2.03
CA TYR A 321 -16.81 3.46 -1.59
C TYR A 321 -15.36 3.85 -1.30
N ALA A 322 -14.85 4.84 -2.04
CA ALA A 322 -13.53 5.42 -1.80
C ALA A 322 -13.60 6.42 -0.63
N MET A 323 -12.82 6.18 0.42
CA MET A 323 -12.74 7.10 1.57
C MET A 323 -11.84 8.29 1.27
N GLY A 324 -10.94 8.13 0.30
CA GLY A 324 -10.07 9.19 -0.17
C GLY A 324 -10.79 10.29 -0.92
N TYR A 325 -10.45 11.53 -0.59
CA TYR A 325 -10.91 12.68 -1.36
C TYR A 325 -10.17 12.75 -2.71
N PRO A 326 -10.87 12.72 -3.85
CA PRO A 326 -10.23 12.89 -5.14
C PRO A 326 -9.57 14.28 -5.23
N GLY A 327 -8.28 14.33 -5.61
CA GLY A 327 -7.59 15.59 -5.90
C GLY A 327 -6.87 16.28 -4.73
N VAL A 328 -6.83 15.68 -3.54
CA VAL A 328 -5.89 16.12 -2.49
C VAL A 328 -4.55 15.41 -2.65
N GLY A 329 -3.46 16.12 -2.37
CA GLY A 329 -2.13 15.50 -2.32
C GLY A 329 -2.05 14.52 -1.16
N CYS A 330 -1.84 13.25 -1.46
CA CYS A 330 -1.71 12.18 -0.48
C CYS A 330 -0.24 12.12 -0.05
N GLY A 331 0.09 12.77 1.07
CA GLY A 331 1.38 12.56 1.72
C GLY A 331 1.27 11.35 2.64
N GLY A 332 1.83 10.21 2.24
CA GLY A 332 1.98 9.03 3.10
C GLY A 332 3.24 9.12 3.96
N GLY A 333 3.22 8.53 5.15
CA GLY A 333 4.44 8.22 5.89
C GLY A 333 5.16 7.02 5.25
N VAL A 334 6.48 6.92 5.41
CA VAL A 334 7.20 5.70 5.01
C VAL A 334 7.10 4.72 6.18
N PRO A 335 6.42 3.56 6.04
CA PRO A 335 6.35 2.58 7.11
C PRO A 335 7.75 2.03 7.37
N THR A 336 8.12 1.77 8.63
CA THR A 336 9.47 1.30 8.97
C THR A 336 9.61 -0.23 8.85
N ARG A 337 8.50 -0.97 8.95
CA ARG A 337 8.42 -2.44 8.86
C ARG A 337 7.16 -2.84 8.09
N ALA A 338 7.20 -2.71 6.77
CA ALA A 338 6.09 -3.05 5.89
C ALA A 338 6.18 -4.51 5.40
N PHE A 339 5.03 -5.17 5.41
CA PHE A 339 4.84 -6.53 4.93
C PHE A 339 3.59 -6.59 4.04
N SER A 340 3.61 -7.45 3.05
CA SER A 340 2.48 -7.73 2.17
C SER A 340 1.97 -9.16 2.34
N VAL A 341 0.68 -9.36 2.08
CA VAL A 341 0.01 -10.67 2.08
C VAL A 341 -0.90 -10.77 0.86
N ALA A 342 -0.61 -11.71 -0.03
CA ALA A 342 -1.52 -12.07 -1.11
C ALA A 342 -2.59 -13.08 -0.61
N LEU A 343 -3.77 -12.60 -0.18
CA LEU A 343 -4.87 -13.44 0.32
C LEU A 343 -5.48 -14.33 -0.78
N ASP A 344 -5.31 -13.94 -2.03
CA ASP A 344 -5.73 -14.71 -3.19
C ASP A 344 -4.89 -15.98 -3.42
N ALA A 345 -3.68 -16.05 -2.86
CA ALA A 345 -2.82 -17.22 -2.98
C ALA A 345 -3.48 -18.48 -2.37
N GLU A 346 -3.06 -19.66 -2.83
CA GLU A 346 -3.49 -20.93 -2.24
C GLU A 346 -3.01 -21.06 -0.78
N ARG A 347 -1.81 -20.52 -0.51
CA ARG A 347 -1.22 -20.43 0.83
C ARG A 347 -0.73 -19.00 1.04
N PRO A 348 -1.60 -18.10 1.56
CA PRO A 348 -1.19 -16.74 1.89
C PRO A 348 -0.03 -16.77 2.88
N ALA A 349 1.03 -16.02 2.58
CA ALA A 349 2.21 -15.89 3.41
C ALA A 349 2.53 -14.41 3.58
N LEU A 350 3.09 -14.07 4.74
CA LEU A 350 3.58 -12.73 5.01
C LEU A 350 4.96 -12.56 4.35
N VAL A 351 5.13 -11.52 3.56
CA VAL A 351 6.39 -11.23 2.83
C VAL A 351 6.83 -9.80 3.13
N PRO A 352 8.08 -9.56 3.56
CA PRO A 352 8.57 -8.20 3.77
C PRO A 352 8.60 -7.43 2.44
N GLU A 353 8.17 -6.17 2.48
CA GLU A 353 8.25 -5.31 1.30
C GLU A 353 9.70 -4.96 0.95
N ALA A 354 9.92 -4.52 -0.29
CA ALA A 354 11.26 -4.23 -0.80
C ALA A 354 11.99 -3.18 0.06
N GLY A 355 13.14 -3.56 0.62
CA GLY A 355 13.93 -2.69 1.50
C GLY A 355 13.63 -2.85 2.99
N HIS A 356 12.61 -3.63 3.37
CA HIS A 356 12.33 -4.00 4.74
C HIS A 356 13.02 -5.32 5.12
N ARG A 357 13.41 -5.43 6.39
CA ARG A 357 14.01 -6.64 6.95
C ARG A 357 12.88 -7.62 7.30
N ASP A 358 13.15 -8.92 7.15
CA ASP A 358 12.27 -9.97 7.68
C ASP A 358 12.51 -10.24 9.19
N PHE A 359 11.57 -10.97 9.80
CA PHE A 359 11.70 -11.49 11.15
C PHE A 359 13.00 -12.31 11.34
N PRO A 360 13.56 -12.39 12.56
CA PRO A 360 12.97 -11.98 13.85
C PRO A 360 13.29 -10.53 14.27
N PHE A 361 12.45 -10.00 15.18
CA PHE A 361 12.63 -8.70 15.84
C PHE A 361 12.63 -8.82 17.35
N LYS A 362 13.13 -7.79 18.04
CA LYS A 362 13.17 -7.74 19.50
C LYS A 362 12.24 -6.65 19.98
N VAL A 363 11.49 -6.94 21.05
CA VAL A 363 10.65 -5.97 21.73
C VAL A 363 10.92 -6.01 23.23
N SER A 364 10.68 -4.89 23.89
CA SER A 364 10.67 -4.78 25.35
C SER A 364 9.60 -3.78 25.77
N GLU A 365 9.46 -3.54 27.08
CA GLU A 365 8.57 -2.49 27.59
C GLU A 365 8.97 -1.10 27.07
N SER A 366 10.27 -0.82 26.94
CA SER A 366 10.78 0.48 26.51
C SER A 366 11.04 0.60 25.00
N ASP A 367 10.99 -0.52 24.27
CA ASP A 367 11.28 -0.61 22.84
C ASP A 367 10.16 -1.40 22.14
N PRO A 368 8.99 -0.76 21.89
CA PRO A 368 7.93 -1.38 21.11
C PRO A 368 8.26 -1.40 19.62
N GLU A 369 7.86 -2.46 18.93
CA GLU A 369 7.96 -2.55 17.47
C GLU A 369 6.58 -2.38 16.83
N VAL A 370 6.54 -1.66 15.71
CA VAL A 370 5.32 -1.45 14.92
C VAL A 370 5.50 -2.14 13.57
N TYR A 371 4.56 -3.02 13.23
CA TYR A 371 4.49 -3.72 11.94
C TYR A 371 3.31 -3.21 11.14
N TYR A 372 3.54 -2.96 9.86
CA TYR A 372 2.52 -2.58 8.90
C TYR A 372 2.29 -3.77 7.97
N VAL A 373 1.04 -4.19 7.84
CA VAL A 373 0.66 -5.34 7.01
C VAL A 373 -0.37 -4.90 5.99
N THR A 374 -0.03 -5.02 4.72
CA THR A 374 -0.90 -4.77 3.58
C THR A 374 -1.42 -6.12 3.09
N ALA A 375 -2.73 -6.35 3.19
CA ALA A 375 -3.33 -7.63 2.81
C ALA A 375 -4.26 -7.47 1.60
N ASP A 376 -3.85 -8.03 0.47
CA ASP A 376 -4.49 -7.90 -0.84
C ASP A 376 -5.44 -9.06 -1.12
N ALA A 377 -6.68 -8.75 -1.54
CA ALA A 377 -7.64 -9.69 -2.07
C ALA A 377 -8.32 -9.09 -3.30
N SER A 378 -8.17 -9.69 -4.48
CA SER A 378 -8.79 -9.25 -5.72
C SER A 378 -9.86 -10.22 -6.22
N ALA A 379 -9.65 -11.52 -6.02
CA ALA A 379 -10.47 -12.59 -6.58
C ALA A 379 -11.44 -13.23 -5.58
N TYR A 380 -11.28 -12.97 -4.28
CA TYR A 380 -12.06 -13.63 -3.23
C TYR A 380 -12.52 -12.67 -2.11
N ASP A 381 -13.55 -13.09 -1.36
CA ASP A 381 -13.87 -12.61 0.00
C ASP A 381 -13.17 -13.55 0.99
N VAL A 382 -12.26 -13.01 1.79
CA VAL A 382 -11.36 -13.78 2.67
C VAL A 382 -11.55 -13.33 4.10
N ARG A 383 -11.82 -14.28 4.99
CA ARG A 383 -11.75 -14.10 6.45
C ARG A 383 -10.46 -14.70 6.96
N TRP A 384 -9.68 -13.94 7.70
CA TRP A 384 -8.32 -14.32 8.06
C TRP A 384 -7.87 -13.69 9.38
N TYR A 385 -6.81 -14.22 9.97
CA TYR A 385 -6.17 -13.68 11.18
C TYR A 385 -4.66 -13.95 11.12
N LEU A 386 -3.90 -13.35 12.03
CA LEU A 386 -2.46 -13.54 12.15
C LEU A 386 -2.12 -14.32 13.42
N GLU A 387 -1.10 -15.17 13.34
CA GLU A 387 -0.50 -15.85 14.49
C GLU A 387 0.92 -15.34 14.69
N LEU A 388 1.18 -14.70 15.82
CA LEU A 388 2.50 -14.21 16.22
C LEU A 388 3.22 -15.27 17.04
N SER A 389 4.34 -15.77 16.51
CA SER A 389 5.25 -16.65 17.27
C SER A 389 6.26 -15.82 18.04
N TRP A 390 6.46 -16.14 19.32
CA TRP A 390 7.39 -15.43 20.18
C TRP A 390 8.21 -16.37 21.06
N SER A 391 9.37 -15.87 21.50
CA SER A 391 10.25 -16.53 22.45
C SER A 391 10.85 -15.53 23.45
N SER A 392 11.00 -15.95 24.71
CA SER A 392 11.65 -15.17 25.76
C SER A 392 12.28 -16.11 26.78
N GLY A 393 13.62 -16.16 26.83
CA GLY A 393 14.35 -17.14 27.63
C GLY A 393 14.03 -18.58 27.22
N SER A 394 13.48 -19.38 28.13
CA SER A 394 13.00 -20.74 27.86
C SER A 394 11.53 -20.81 27.42
N ARG A 395 10.80 -19.71 27.53
CA ARG A 395 9.37 -19.63 27.18
C ARG A 395 9.22 -19.33 25.69
N HIS A 396 8.19 -19.90 25.09
CA HIS A 396 7.82 -19.66 23.70
C HIS A 396 6.32 -19.90 23.55
N GLY A 397 5.72 -19.30 22.53
CA GLY A 397 4.29 -19.46 22.31
C GLY A 397 3.80 -18.82 21.02
N THR A 398 2.49 -18.84 20.85
CA THR A 398 1.81 -18.20 19.73
C THR A 398 0.66 -17.36 20.26
N LEU A 399 0.54 -16.14 19.76
CA LEU A 399 -0.56 -15.23 20.06
C LEU A 399 -1.39 -14.97 18.81
N THR A 400 -2.71 -15.15 18.91
CA THR A 400 -3.65 -14.79 17.84
C THR A 400 -3.84 -13.27 17.80
N ILE A 401 -3.73 -12.69 16.61
CA ILE A 401 -3.98 -11.29 16.32
C ILE A 401 -5.15 -11.21 15.35
N ASP A 402 -6.23 -10.60 15.81
CA ASP A 402 -7.49 -10.43 15.10
C ASP A 402 -8.14 -9.07 15.44
N ASP A 403 -9.37 -8.84 14.97
CA ASP A 403 -10.17 -7.65 15.29
C ASP A 403 -11.13 -7.93 16.45
N GLU A 404 -10.61 -7.81 17.68
CA GLU A 404 -11.36 -7.99 18.94
C GLU A 404 -12.11 -9.34 19.02
N GLY A 405 -11.42 -10.43 18.68
CA GLY A 405 -11.97 -11.79 18.65
C GLY A 405 -12.68 -12.16 17.34
N ARG A 406 -12.64 -11.29 16.32
CA ARG A 406 -13.20 -11.54 15.00
C ARG A 406 -12.08 -11.58 13.95
N PRO A 407 -12.09 -12.55 13.02
CA PRO A 407 -11.13 -12.52 11.93
C PRO A 407 -11.31 -11.26 11.08
N PHE A 408 -10.19 -10.71 10.61
CA PHE A 408 -10.17 -9.69 9.58
C PHE A 408 -10.92 -10.16 8.33
N ARG A 409 -11.41 -9.21 7.54
CA ARG A 409 -12.17 -9.51 6.33
C ARG A 409 -11.81 -8.54 5.22
N THR A 410 -11.27 -9.09 4.15
CA THR A 410 -10.91 -8.37 2.93
C THR A 410 -11.59 -9.05 1.76
N SER A 411 -12.21 -8.27 0.87
CA SER A 411 -12.83 -8.80 -0.33
C SER A 411 -12.40 -8.03 -1.55
N GLY A 412 -12.20 -8.74 -2.66
CA GLY A 412 -12.02 -8.11 -3.96
C GLY A 412 -13.17 -7.18 -4.31
N GLU A 413 -12.82 -6.09 -4.99
CA GLU A 413 -13.60 -4.90 -5.34
C GLU A 413 -13.87 -4.78 -6.85
N ASN A 414 -13.40 -5.74 -7.65
CA ASN A 414 -13.55 -5.72 -9.10
C ASN A 414 -15.03 -5.75 -9.56
N GLY A 415 -15.32 -5.05 -10.67
CA GLY A 415 -16.54 -5.21 -11.47
C GLY A 415 -17.84 -4.68 -10.85
N ARG A 416 -17.78 -3.73 -9.91
CA ARG A 416 -18.95 -3.22 -9.18
C ARG A 416 -19.13 -1.71 -9.30
N PRO A 417 -20.31 -1.20 -8.92
CA PRO A 417 -20.49 0.22 -8.71
C PRO A 417 -19.49 0.82 -7.73
N ASP A 418 -18.76 1.83 -8.19
CA ASP A 418 -17.84 2.62 -7.40
C ASP A 418 -18.38 4.04 -7.13
N TYR A 419 -18.13 4.50 -5.91
CA TYR A 419 -18.59 5.77 -5.41
C TYR A 419 -17.43 6.52 -4.77
N GLU A 420 -17.39 7.83 -5.00
CA GLU A 420 -16.44 8.75 -4.39
C GLU A 420 -17.20 9.87 -3.69
N PHE A 421 -16.55 10.53 -2.73
CA PHE A 421 -17.11 11.69 -2.06
C PHE A 421 -16.41 12.95 -2.57
N PRO A 422 -17.04 13.75 -3.44
CA PRO A 422 -16.41 14.93 -4.01
C PRO A 422 -15.96 15.92 -2.94
N LEU A 423 -14.84 16.61 -3.18
CA LEU A 423 -14.39 17.70 -2.31
C LEU A 423 -15.46 18.79 -2.22
N GLY A 424 -15.91 19.09 -1.00
CA GLY A 424 -16.99 20.05 -0.75
C GLY A 424 -18.39 19.53 -1.12
N GLY A 425 -18.51 18.27 -1.51
CA GLY A 425 -19.79 17.60 -1.77
C GLY A 425 -20.57 17.31 -0.50
N SER A 426 -21.87 17.08 -0.64
CA SER A 426 -22.77 16.70 0.46
C SER A 426 -23.24 15.25 0.39
N ALA A 427 -22.88 14.51 -0.67
CA ALA A 427 -23.30 13.15 -0.92
C ALA A 427 -22.28 12.38 -1.75
N TRP A 428 -22.35 11.06 -1.66
CA TRP A 428 -21.62 10.13 -2.52
C TRP A 428 -22.04 10.27 -3.99
N GLY A 429 -21.06 10.47 -4.86
CA GLY A 429 -21.22 10.48 -6.32
C GLY A 429 -20.66 9.21 -6.94
N ARG A 430 -21.11 8.86 -8.15
CA ARG A 430 -20.45 7.80 -8.94
C ARG A 430 -19.02 8.25 -9.25
N ALA A 431 -18.05 7.36 -9.06
CA ALA A 431 -16.67 7.71 -9.35
C ALA A 431 -16.50 8.12 -10.83
N GLY A 432 -15.75 9.20 -11.07
CA GLY A 432 -15.54 9.74 -12.41
C GLY A 432 -16.72 10.50 -13.01
N ALA A 433 -17.82 10.70 -12.26
CA ALA A 433 -18.86 11.63 -12.64
C ALA A 433 -18.38 13.06 -12.36
N SER A 434 -18.24 13.88 -13.40
CA SER A 434 -17.92 15.31 -13.23
C SER A 434 -18.89 15.97 -12.25
N PRO A 435 -18.43 16.80 -11.30
CA PRO A 435 -19.33 17.53 -10.42
C PRO A 435 -20.28 18.35 -11.28
N THR A 436 -21.59 18.16 -11.07
CA THR A 436 -22.60 18.96 -11.76
C THR A 436 -22.51 20.39 -11.22
N PRO A 437 -22.39 21.41 -12.09
CA PRO A 437 -22.10 22.79 -11.69
C PRO A 437 -23.18 23.44 -10.82
#